data_AF-A0A0F7ZG15-F1
#
_entry.id   AF-A0A0F7ZG15-F1
#
_cell.length_a   1.000
_cell.length_b   1.000
_cell.length_c   1.000
_cell.angle_alpha   90.00
_cell.angle_beta   90.00
_cell.angle_gamma   90.00
#
_symmetry.space_group_name_H-M   'P 1'
#
loop_
_entity.id
_entity.type
_entity.pdbx_description
1 polymer ?
#
loop_
_entity_poly.entity_id
_entity_poly.type
_entity_poly.pdbx_seq_one_letter_code
_entity_poly.pdbx_strand_id
1 'polypeptide(L)'
;MRREEARLLEARVQKAKDYLDQNPTAKVATVARQFEVPRRRLRGRLEGRTSLTDRQPTNTKLSKPEEDALCRYIDRLDAVDLAVRREFIVDAANCILRERSGKASQSNPPTVGIHWIDRFVKRHKYRLTSQKQLETNRQVAEDIPTVIEWYKKLRDVIQSEGIVEDDIWNMDETGFRIGVGKDQLVVTKRKKAHYFGTPGNRESATAIECISAGGRVLPAFLVLCGIQHQARWYEVMKDYPDTRIAMSPSGYSNDEICLEWIYHFHEHTKNGAKDSKRLLLLDGFGSHHTYPFIQYCERHRIVPFSLPPHLTHLLQPLDVVVFQPLKHYHAKAVDLVVRDGCTDITKLEFLDFIQDVRKQAFRQSTIISAFRKTGIVPFNQELVLAVMKARKARTPTPELDLALLSSPFGTPVTLRQMHKAATQLENRFTIAEECNYGSILLEEDFLVSMGQFIRGAISNSTELLQTKRDLSRTQLAEKTRRLRRAMKNTPLQSGGVLTVAQGRQMAARKAEVELQKAQRKVDATRTRYDNALKRWYLEAAKKARSMRMAGKLGEMLVYNRTGGCRAIRRVGR
;
A
#
# COMPACT_ATOMS: atom_id res chain seq x y z
N MET A 1 -1.31 -44.60 -33.69
CA MET A 1 -1.41 -45.31 -34.99
C MET A 1 -0.77 -44.54 -36.14
N ARG A 2 -1.38 -43.52 -36.77
CA ARG A 2 -0.81 -42.85 -37.98
C ARG A 2 0.63 -42.30 -37.90
N ARG A 3 1.14 -41.91 -36.73
CA ARG A 3 2.53 -41.39 -36.57
C ARG A 3 3.59 -42.49 -36.44
N GLU A 4 3.19 -43.66 -35.95
CA GLU A 4 4.09 -44.78 -35.68
C GLU A 4 4.33 -45.58 -36.97
N GLU A 5 3.26 -45.81 -37.73
CA GLU A 5 3.31 -46.30 -39.10
C GLU A 5 4.18 -45.39 -40.00
N ALA A 6 4.06 -44.07 -39.83
CA ALA A 6 4.89 -43.11 -40.57
C ALA A 6 6.38 -43.21 -40.21
N ARG A 7 6.72 -43.43 -38.93
CA ARG A 7 8.12 -43.63 -38.49
C ARG A 7 8.70 -44.94 -39.01
N LEU A 8 7.94 -46.03 -38.95
CA LEU A 8 8.36 -47.34 -39.47
C LEU A 8 8.58 -47.28 -40.98
N LEU A 9 7.68 -46.62 -41.70
CA LEU A 9 7.82 -46.39 -43.13
C LEU A 9 9.07 -45.55 -43.45
N GLU A 10 9.40 -44.56 -42.62
CA GLU A 10 10.62 -43.76 -42.81
C GLU A 10 11.91 -44.52 -42.53
N ALA A 11 11.92 -45.39 -41.51
CA ALA A 11 13.07 -46.27 -41.25
C ALA A 11 13.34 -47.20 -42.44
N ARG A 12 12.28 -47.70 -43.10
CA ARG A 12 12.38 -48.52 -44.32
C ARG A 12 12.91 -47.72 -45.52
N VAL A 13 12.50 -46.46 -45.66
CA VAL A 13 13.00 -45.56 -46.71
C VAL A 13 14.49 -45.28 -46.53
N GLN A 14 14.96 -45.11 -45.30
CA GLN A 14 16.39 -44.92 -45.04
C GLN A 14 17.20 -46.17 -45.38
N LYS A 15 16.76 -47.36 -44.95
CA LYS A 15 17.40 -48.63 -45.33
C LYS A 15 17.45 -48.86 -46.84
N ALA A 16 16.38 -48.49 -47.55
CA ALA A 16 16.32 -48.58 -49.01
C ALA A 16 17.28 -47.60 -49.71
N LYS A 17 17.53 -46.43 -49.09
CA LYS A 17 18.53 -45.46 -49.56
C LYS A 17 19.94 -45.99 -49.34
N ASP A 18 20.25 -46.47 -48.13
CA ASP A 18 21.56 -47.02 -47.79
C ASP A 18 21.93 -48.21 -48.71
N TYR A 19 20.93 -49.04 -49.08
CA TYR A 19 21.11 -50.13 -50.04
C TYR A 19 21.43 -49.65 -51.47
N LEU A 20 20.82 -48.56 -51.93
CA LEU A 20 21.11 -47.95 -53.24
C LEU A 20 22.47 -47.25 -53.25
N ASP A 21 22.88 -46.65 -52.14
CA ASP A 21 24.20 -46.05 -51.99
C ASP A 21 25.30 -47.14 -52.06
N GLN A 22 25.01 -48.36 -51.56
CA GLN A 22 25.90 -49.52 -51.66
C GLN A 22 25.83 -50.26 -53.01
N ASN A 23 24.75 -50.08 -53.79
CA ASN A 23 24.51 -50.78 -55.06
C ASN A 23 24.05 -49.79 -56.16
N PRO A 24 24.96 -49.00 -56.76
CA PRO A 24 24.60 -47.90 -57.66
C PRO A 24 23.91 -48.31 -58.96
N THR A 25 24.06 -49.57 -59.38
CA THR A 25 23.45 -50.13 -60.61
C THR A 25 22.03 -50.65 -60.40
N ALA A 26 21.55 -50.73 -59.15
CA ALA A 26 20.24 -51.25 -58.83
C ALA A 26 19.12 -50.27 -59.23
N LYS A 27 18.08 -50.78 -59.92
CA LYS A 27 16.92 -49.96 -60.30
C LYS A 27 16.13 -49.55 -59.07
N VAL A 28 15.93 -48.24 -58.89
CA VAL A 28 15.13 -47.64 -57.78
C VAL A 28 13.73 -48.26 -57.65
N ALA A 29 13.12 -48.70 -58.75
CA ALA A 29 11.82 -49.38 -58.76
C ALA A 29 11.84 -50.73 -58.03
N THR A 30 12.91 -51.50 -58.25
CA THR A 30 13.11 -52.83 -57.69
C THR A 30 13.40 -52.72 -56.19
N VAL A 31 14.28 -51.79 -55.81
CA VAL A 31 14.60 -51.53 -54.40
C VAL A 31 13.37 -51.00 -53.64
N ALA A 32 12.58 -50.10 -54.24
CA ALA A 32 11.35 -49.63 -53.62
C ALA A 32 10.36 -50.78 -53.31
N ARG A 33 10.27 -51.78 -54.19
CA ARG A 33 9.41 -52.95 -53.98
C ARG A 33 10.00 -53.90 -52.92
N GLN A 34 11.31 -54.14 -52.96
CA GLN A 34 12.01 -55.02 -52.00
C GLN A 34 11.92 -54.51 -50.56
N PHE A 35 12.01 -53.19 -50.35
CA PHE A 35 11.90 -52.57 -49.03
C PHE A 35 10.46 -52.14 -48.70
N GLU A 36 9.47 -52.51 -49.53
CA GLU A 36 8.04 -52.11 -49.52
C GLU A 36 7.84 -50.63 -49.16
N VAL A 37 8.52 -49.75 -49.88
CA VAL A 37 8.39 -48.29 -49.78
C VAL A 37 7.83 -47.69 -51.07
N PRO A 38 6.98 -46.64 -51.01
CA PRO A 38 6.52 -45.97 -52.21
C PRO A 38 7.68 -45.39 -53.04
N ARG A 39 7.79 -45.81 -54.30
CA ARG A 39 8.88 -45.38 -55.23
C ARG A 39 9.07 -43.87 -55.28
N ARG A 40 7.98 -43.10 -55.29
CA ARG A 40 8.01 -41.62 -55.32
C ARG A 40 8.67 -41.03 -54.06
N ARG A 41 8.46 -41.67 -52.90
CA ARG A 41 9.04 -41.23 -51.62
C ARG A 41 10.54 -41.54 -51.56
N LEU A 42 10.96 -42.74 -51.99
CA LEU A 42 12.38 -43.11 -52.09
C LEU A 42 13.14 -42.20 -53.07
N ARG A 43 12.59 -41.98 -54.26
CA ARG A 43 13.17 -41.05 -55.24
C ARG A 43 13.32 -39.63 -54.69
N GLY A 44 12.30 -39.13 -54.00
CA GLY A 44 12.37 -37.82 -53.34
C GLY A 44 13.48 -37.72 -52.29
N ARG A 45 13.86 -38.83 -51.62
CA ARG A 45 14.98 -38.85 -50.66
C ARG A 45 16.35 -38.89 -51.31
N LEU A 46 16.47 -39.57 -52.44
CA LEU A 46 17.68 -39.53 -53.27
C LEU A 46 17.89 -38.12 -53.87
N GLU A 47 16.81 -37.43 -54.22
CA GLU A 47 16.80 -36.03 -54.67
C GLU A 47 16.92 -34.99 -53.52
N GLY A 48 17.27 -35.43 -52.30
CA GLY A 48 17.56 -34.53 -51.17
C GLY A 48 16.37 -33.95 -50.40
N ARG A 49 15.13 -34.38 -50.65
CA ARG A 49 13.96 -33.93 -49.87
C ARG A 49 13.96 -34.56 -48.48
N THR A 50 13.71 -33.78 -47.44
CA THR A 50 13.64 -34.26 -46.04
C THR A 50 12.28 -34.89 -45.70
N SER A 51 12.25 -35.69 -44.63
CA SER A 51 11.02 -36.33 -44.15
C SER A 51 10.01 -35.32 -43.63
N LEU A 52 8.72 -35.65 -43.69
CA LEU A 52 7.69 -34.86 -43.00
C LEU A 52 7.90 -34.81 -41.48
N THR A 53 8.57 -35.82 -40.91
CA THR A 53 8.96 -35.91 -39.50
C THR A 53 10.19 -35.06 -39.15
N ASP A 54 11.09 -34.80 -40.09
CA ASP A 54 12.34 -34.04 -39.90
C ASP A 54 12.22 -32.59 -40.41
N ARG A 55 11.13 -32.26 -41.10
CA ARG A 55 10.81 -30.88 -41.48
C ARG A 55 10.54 -30.07 -40.21
N GLN A 56 11.33 -29.03 -40.02
CA GLN A 56 11.03 -27.99 -39.03
C GLN A 56 9.64 -27.42 -39.32
N PRO A 57 8.74 -27.33 -38.34
CA PRO A 57 7.42 -26.76 -38.55
C PRO A 57 7.57 -25.27 -38.93
N THR A 58 7.23 -24.94 -40.17
CA THR A 58 7.35 -23.60 -40.77
C THR A 58 6.43 -22.54 -40.15
N ASN A 59 5.49 -22.95 -39.29
CA ASN A 59 4.47 -22.06 -38.71
C ASN A 59 4.69 -21.79 -37.20
N THR A 60 5.94 -21.64 -36.76
CA THR A 60 6.23 -21.17 -35.40
C THR A 60 6.32 -19.64 -35.41
N LYS A 61 5.46 -18.96 -34.62
CA LYS A 61 5.45 -17.49 -34.54
C LYS A 61 6.74 -16.94 -33.92
N LEU A 62 7.39 -17.73 -33.06
CA LEU A 62 8.70 -17.47 -32.48
C LEU A 62 9.75 -18.34 -33.18
N SER A 63 10.90 -17.76 -33.46
CA SER A 63 12.09 -18.44 -33.93
C SER A 63 12.71 -19.32 -32.84
N LYS A 64 13.56 -20.27 -33.21
CA LYS A 64 14.24 -21.15 -32.26
C LYS A 64 15.05 -20.38 -31.19
N PRO A 65 15.85 -19.36 -31.52
CA PRO A 65 16.56 -18.57 -30.51
C PRO A 65 15.63 -17.82 -29.54
N GLU A 66 14.46 -17.37 -30.00
CA GLU A 66 13.47 -16.70 -29.15
C GLU A 66 12.78 -17.70 -28.21
N GLU A 67 12.42 -18.90 -28.69
CA GLU A 67 11.94 -19.97 -27.81
C GLU A 67 13.01 -20.39 -26.79
N ASP A 68 14.28 -20.50 -27.21
CA ASP A 68 15.41 -20.83 -26.31
C ASP A 68 15.69 -19.72 -25.27
N ALA A 69 15.38 -18.46 -25.60
CA ALA A 69 15.45 -17.35 -24.65
C ALA A 69 14.33 -17.43 -23.59
N LEU A 70 13.12 -17.82 -24.00
CA LEU A 70 11.99 -18.05 -23.08
C LEU A 70 12.27 -19.22 -22.14
N CYS A 71 12.88 -20.31 -22.62
CA CYS A 71 13.30 -21.42 -21.75
C CYS A 71 14.30 -20.94 -20.69
N ARG A 72 15.35 -20.21 -21.10
CA ARG A 72 16.32 -19.63 -20.16
C ARG A 72 15.71 -18.67 -19.14
N TYR A 73 14.68 -17.92 -19.55
CA TYR A 73 13.92 -17.05 -18.65
C TYR A 73 13.16 -17.86 -17.59
N ILE A 74 12.45 -18.93 -17.99
CA ILE A 74 11.75 -19.82 -17.07
C ILE A 74 12.75 -20.48 -16.10
N ASP A 75 13.83 -21.05 -16.63
CA ASP A 75 14.84 -21.76 -15.82
C ASP A 75 15.50 -20.82 -14.79
N ARG A 76 15.72 -19.55 -15.17
CA ARG A 76 16.24 -18.53 -14.26
C ARG A 76 15.26 -18.20 -13.13
N LEU A 77 13.97 -18.08 -13.44
CA LEU A 77 12.94 -17.78 -12.43
C LEU A 77 12.73 -18.94 -11.47
N ASP A 78 12.72 -20.18 -11.98
CA ASP A 78 12.68 -21.38 -11.16
C ASP A 78 13.91 -21.47 -10.23
N ALA A 79 15.09 -21.01 -10.67
CA ALA A 79 16.30 -21.01 -9.84
C ALA A 79 16.23 -20.05 -8.63
N VAL A 80 15.39 -19.01 -8.69
CA VAL A 80 15.14 -18.06 -7.59
C VAL A 80 13.80 -18.30 -6.88
N ASP A 81 13.24 -19.51 -7.03
CA ASP A 81 11.97 -19.96 -6.46
C ASP A 81 10.73 -19.12 -6.89
N LEU A 82 10.82 -18.41 -8.01
CA LEU A 82 9.69 -17.66 -8.60
C LEU A 82 8.90 -18.56 -9.56
N ALA A 83 7.73 -19.01 -9.13
CA ALA A 83 6.86 -19.85 -9.95
C ALA A 83 6.21 -19.04 -11.10
N VAL A 84 6.50 -19.40 -12.35
CA VAL A 84 5.97 -18.68 -13.52
C VAL A 84 4.61 -19.23 -13.96
N ARG A 85 3.58 -18.39 -13.94
CA ARG A 85 2.25 -18.76 -14.45
C ARG A 85 2.23 -18.87 -15.98
N ARG A 86 1.33 -19.70 -16.50
CA ARG A 86 1.11 -19.88 -17.96
C ARG A 86 0.82 -18.56 -18.67
N GLU A 87 0.10 -17.66 -18.02
CA GLU A 87 -0.26 -16.35 -18.57
C GLU A 87 1.00 -15.49 -18.79
N PHE A 88 1.96 -15.53 -17.87
CA PHE A 88 3.19 -14.74 -17.97
C PHE A 88 4.14 -15.23 -19.06
N ILE A 89 4.16 -16.53 -19.34
CA ILE A 89 4.92 -17.09 -20.47
C ILE A 89 4.30 -16.62 -21.80
N VAL A 90 2.96 -16.55 -21.87
CA VAL A 90 2.24 -16.00 -23.02
C VAL A 90 2.53 -14.50 -23.17
N ASP A 91 2.56 -13.74 -22.08
CA ASP A 91 2.87 -12.32 -22.10
C ASP A 91 4.31 -12.05 -22.54
N ALA A 92 5.28 -12.80 -22.01
CA ALA A 92 6.68 -12.71 -22.43
C ALA A 92 6.85 -13.03 -23.92
N ALA A 93 6.17 -14.06 -24.42
CA ALA A 93 6.14 -14.40 -25.84
C ALA A 93 5.52 -13.28 -26.69
N ASN A 94 4.42 -12.68 -26.24
CA ASN A 94 3.77 -11.55 -26.92
C ASN A 94 4.64 -10.29 -26.89
N CYS A 95 5.43 -10.07 -25.84
CA CYS A 95 6.41 -8.99 -25.77
C CYS A 95 7.48 -9.14 -26.87
N ILE A 96 8.08 -10.32 -27.02
CA ILE A 96 9.07 -10.59 -28.08
C ILE A 96 8.46 -10.30 -29.46
N LEU A 97 7.23 -10.76 -29.71
CA LEU A 97 6.53 -10.51 -30.98
C LEU A 97 6.26 -9.03 -31.22
N ARG A 98 5.91 -8.29 -30.17
CA ARG A 98 5.65 -6.84 -30.22
C ARG A 98 6.94 -6.06 -30.51
N GLU A 99 8.04 -6.39 -29.82
CA GLU A 99 9.35 -5.76 -30.04
C GLU A 99 9.91 -6.02 -31.44
N ARG A 100 9.62 -7.21 -32.01
CA ARG A 100 9.99 -7.55 -33.40
C ARG A 100 9.12 -6.85 -34.45
N SER A 101 7.91 -6.40 -34.10
CA SER A 101 6.98 -5.78 -35.05
C SER A 101 7.39 -4.34 -35.39
N GLY A 102 7.40 -3.98 -36.68
CA GLY A 102 7.73 -2.63 -37.13
C GLY A 102 6.71 -1.58 -36.64
N LYS A 103 7.09 -0.30 -36.63
CA LYS A 103 6.25 0.83 -36.12
C LYS A 103 4.83 0.85 -36.69
N ALA A 104 4.62 0.38 -37.92
CA ALA A 104 3.31 0.31 -38.58
C ALA A 104 2.35 -0.78 -38.02
N SER A 105 2.87 -1.80 -37.33
CA SER A 105 2.10 -2.92 -36.76
C SER A 105 1.88 -2.80 -35.25
N GLN A 106 2.31 -1.71 -34.62
CA GLN A 106 2.12 -1.48 -33.17
C GLN A 106 0.65 -1.20 -32.80
N SER A 107 -0.20 -0.81 -33.75
CA SER A 107 -1.65 -0.65 -33.50
C SER A 107 -2.37 -1.99 -33.30
N ASN A 108 -1.82 -3.09 -33.85
CA ASN A 108 -2.35 -4.44 -33.63
C ASN A 108 -1.23 -5.49 -33.77
N PRO A 109 -0.39 -5.67 -32.72
CA PRO A 109 0.79 -6.54 -32.80
C PRO A 109 0.39 -8.02 -32.88
N PRO A 110 1.18 -8.87 -33.57
CA PRO A 110 0.91 -10.29 -33.65
C PRO A 110 1.04 -10.94 -32.27
N THR A 111 -0.01 -11.65 -31.81
CA THR A 111 -0.01 -12.39 -30.55
C THR A 111 0.09 -13.90 -30.77
N VAL A 112 0.56 -14.64 -29.76
CA VAL A 112 0.52 -16.11 -29.78
C VAL A 112 -0.93 -16.61 -29.66
N GLY A 113 -1.23 -17.76 -30.26
CA GLY A 113 -2.58 -18.35 -30.17
C GLY A 113 -2.84 -19.01 -28.82
N ILE A 114 -4.11 -19.22 -28.46
CA ILE A 114 -4.55 -19.76 -27.15
C ILE A 114 -3.87 -21.10 -26.82
N HIS A 115 -3.71 -22.00 -27.81
CA HIS A 115 -3.04 -23.31 -27.64
C HIS A 115 -1.52 -23.28 -27.85
N TRP A 116 -0.91 -22.10 -27.96
CA TRP A 116 0.54 -22.02 -28.14
C TRP A 116 1.27 -22.50 -26.89
N ILE A 117 0.81 -22.11 -25.69
CA ILE A 117 1.46 -22.47 -24.42
C ILE A 117 1.48 -23.98 -24.17
N ASP A 118 0.36 -24.67 -24.41
CA ASP A 118 0.28 -26.13 -24.26
C ASP A 118 1.28 -26.85 -25.17
N ARG A 119 1.44 -26.34 -26.40
CA ARG A 119 2.39 -26.87 -27.38
C ARG A 119 3.84 -26.52 -27.04
N PHE A 120 4.08 -25.35 -26.44
CA PHE A 120 5.40 -24.91 -25.98
C PHE A 120 5.86 -25.81 -24.82
N VAL A 121 5.05 -25.93 -23.77
CA VAL A 121 5.32 -26.79 -22.60
C VAL A 121 5.61 -28.23 -23.01
N LYS A 122 4.77 -28.81 -23.89
CA LYS A 122 4.95 -30.18 -24.36
C LYS A 122 6.22 -30.37 -25.20
N ARG A 123 6.62 -29.35 -25.96
CA ARG A 123 7.80 -29.40 -26.84
C ARG A 123 9.10 -29.31 -26.05
N HIS A 124 9.14 -28.43 -25.05
CA HIS A 124 10.31 -28.18 -24.20
C HIS A 124 10.34 -29.01 -22.92
N LYS A 125 9.36 -29.91 -22.73
CA LYS A 125 9.26 -30.87 -21.62
C LYS A 125 9.12 -30.25 -20.22
N TYR A 126 8.56 -29.04 -20.14
CA TYR A 126 8.16 -28.44 -18.86
C TYR A 126 6.94 -29.17 -18.27
N ARG A 127 6.78 -29.09 -16.94
CA ARG A 127 5.64 -29.68 -16.22
C ARG A 127 4.68 -28.58 -15.79
N LEU A 128 3.40 -28.73 -16.14
CA LEU A 128 2.32 -27.89 -15.60
C LEU A 128 1.81 -28.55 -14.32
N THR A 129 2.02 -27.89 -13.20
CA THR A 129 1.49 -28.33 -11.91
C THR A 129 0.48 -27.31 -11.43
N SER A 130 -0.70 -27.77 -11.00
CA SER A 130 -1.70 -26.89 -10.41
C SER A 130 -1.18 -26.32 -9.09
N GLN A 131 -1.11 -25.00 -9.00
CA GLN A 131 -0.96 -24.32 -7.71
C GLN A 131 -2.24 -24.58 -6.91
N LYS A 132 -2.19 -25.46 -5.92
CA LYS A 132 -3.32 -25.68 -5.03
C LYS A 132 -3.35 -24.53 -4.04
N GLN A 133 -4.38 -23.67 -4.11
CA GLN A 133 -4.78 -22.87 -2.95
C GLN A 133 -5.31 -23.87 -1.92
N LEU A 134 -4.47 -24.25 -0.96
CA LEU A 134 -4.92 -25.03 0.18
C LEU A 134 -5.43 -24.05 1.25
N GLU A 135 -6.71 -24.19 1.59
CA GLU A 135 -7.29 -23.51 2.74
C GLU A 135 -6.52 -23.83 4.03
N THR A 136 -6.66 -22.89 4.96
CA THR A 136 -6.13 -22.69 6.32
C THR A 136 -6.29 -23.88 7.30
N ASN A 137 -6.22 -25.13 6.86
CA ASN A 137 -6.05 -26.27 7.75
C ASN A 137 -4.56 -26.55 7.94
N ARG A 138 -4.03 -25.84 8.94
CA ARG A 138 -2.78 -26.10 9.65
C ARG A 138 -2.55 -27.61 9.79
N GLN A 139 -1.40 -28.10 9.30
CA GLN A 139 -0.53 -29.16 9.87
C GLN A 139 0.30 -29.94 8.85
N VAL A 140 0.11 -29.78 7.53
CA VAL A 140 0.70 -30.71 6.54
C VAL A 140 1.83 -30.12 5.66
N ALA A 141 2.16 -28.82 5.76
CA ALA A 141 3.18 -28.19 4.90
C ALA A 141 4.46 -27.71 5.64
N GLU A 142 4.70 -28.16 6.88
CA GLU A 142 6.01 -27.99 7.53
C GLU A 142 6.98 -29.09 7.07
N ASP A 143 7.21 -29.14 5.76
CA ASP A 143 8.23 -30.01 5.16
C ASP A 143 9.60 -29.40 5.45
N ILE A 144 10.22 -29.89 6.52
CA ILE A 144 11.57 -29.50 6.95
C ILE A 144 12.58 -29.54 5.78
N PRO A 145 12.58 -30.58 4.92
CA PRO A 145 13.38 -30.60 3.69
C PRO A 145 13.19 -29.37 2.79
N THR A 146 11.94 -28.98 2.49
CA THR A 146 11.63 -27.78 1.69
C THR A 146 12.21 -26.51 2.30
N VAL A 147 12.13 -26.35 3.62
CA VAL A 147 12.70 -25.18 4.31
C VAL A 147 14.23 -25.19 4.24
N ILE A 148 14.86 -26.33 4.45
CA ILE A 148 16.33 -26.47 4.35
C ILE A 148 16.81 -26.12 2.94
N GLU A 149 16.14 -26.65 1.91
CA GLU A 149 16.49 -26.38 0.52
C GLU A 149 16.30 -24.89 0.18
N TRP A 150 15.23 -24.27 0.66
CA TRP A 150 15.01 -22.83 0.49
C TRP A 150 16.13 -21.99 1.12
N TYR A 151 16.54 -22.29 2.36
CA TYR A 151 17.66 -21.59 3.00
C TYR A 151 18.96 -21.78 2.23
N LYS A 152 19.21 -23.00 1.72
CA LYS A 152 20.38 -23.30 0.91
C LYS A 152 20.40 -22.43 -0.35
N LYS A 153 19.31 -22.41 -1.12
CA LYS A 153 19.18 -21.56 -2.31
C LYS A 153 19.34 -20.07 -1.98
N LEU A 154 18.72 -19.61 -0.90
CA LEU A 154 18.85 -18.23 -0.43
C LEU A 154 20.31 -17.87 -0.16
N ARG A 155 21.05 -18.75 0.53
CA ARG A 155 22.48 -18.56 0.80
C ARG A 155 23.28 -18.50 -0.50
N ASP A 156 23.02 -19.44 -1.42
CA ASP A 156 23.71 -19.53 -2.70
C ASP A 156 23.49 -18.26 -3.54
N VAL A 157 22.27 -17.71 -3.56
CA VAL A 157 21.95 -16.43 -4.22
C VAL A 157 22.68 -15.26 -3.56
N ILE A 158 22.61 -15.14 -2.23
CA ILE A 158 23.30 -14.04 -1.50
C ILE A 158 24.80 -14.04 -1.81
N GLN A 159 25.44 -15.22 -1.82
CA GLN A 159 26.87 -15.37 -2.07
C GLN A 159 27.25 -15.15 -3.53
N SER A 160 26.53 -15.78 -4.47
CA SER A 160 26.84 -15.69 -5.91
C SER A 160 26.60 -14.29 -6.47
N GLU A 161 25.65 -13.55 -5.91
CA GLU A 161 25.26 -12.22 -6.37
C GLU A 161 25.91 -11.08 -5.57
N GLY A 162 26.76 -11.39 -4.59
CA GLY A 162 27.51 -10.39 -3.80
C GLY A 162 26.60 -9.44 -3.00
N ILE A 163 25.53 -9.98 -2.43
CA ILE A 163 24.50 -9.19 -1.74
C ILE A 163 24.95 -8.92 -0.30
N VAL A 164 25.04 -7.65 0.07
CA VAL A 164 25.36 -7.22 1.43
C VAL A 164 24.11 -7.31 2.31
N GLU A 165 24.28 -7.61 3.60
CA GLU A 165 23.15 -7.74 4.55
C GLU A 165 22.21 -6.53 4.52
N ASP A 166 22.74 -5.31 4.46
CA ASP A 166 21.94 -4.07 4.40
C ASP A 166 21.04 -3.97 3.16
N ASP A 167 21.36 -4.69 2.09
CA ASP A 167 20.63 -4.74 0.83
C ASP A 167 19.80 -6.02 0.66
N ILE A 168 19.57 -6.75 1.75
CA ILE A 168 18.51 -7.76 1.87
C ILE A 168 17.24 -7.08 2.36
N TRP A 169 16.20 -7.09 1.52
CA TRP A 169 14.91 -6.47 1.80
C TRP A 169 13.81 -7.51 1.91
N ASN A 170 12.83 -7.28 2.77
CA ASN A 170 11.58 -8.03 2.82
C ASN A 170 10.41 -7.08 2.57
N MET A 171 9.52 -7.46 1.66
CA MET A 171 8.28 -6.76 1.32
C MET A 171 7.07 -7.64 1.68
N ASP A 172 6.02 -7.01 2.18
CA ASP A 172 4.73 -7.68 2.41
C ASP A 172 3.57 -6.66 2.44
N GLU A 173 2.36 -7.16 2.23
CA GLU A 173 1.12 -6.40 2.27
C GLU A 173 0.34 -6.64 3.56
N THR A 174 -0.19 -5.57 4.15
CA THR A 174 -1.05 -5.68 5.32
C THR A 174 -2.33 -4.87 5.18
N GLY A 175 -3.46 -5.54 5.42
CA GLY A 175 -4.79 -4.93 5.32
C GLY A 175 -5.22 -4.25 6.62
N PHE A 176 -5.83 -3.08 6.47
CA PHE A 176 -6.52 -2.31 7.51
C PHE A 176 -8.00 -2.18 7.16
N ARG A 177 -8.85 -2.22 8.19
CA ARG A 177 -10.27 -1.93 8.07
C ARG A 177 -10.55 -0.55 8.66
N ILE A 178 -10.79 0.42 7.79
CA ILE A 178 -11.11 1.79 8.16
C ILE A 178 -12.55 1.80 8.69
N GLY A 179 -12.72 2.02 9.99
CA GLY A 179 -14.02 2.13 10.66
C GLY A 179 -14.39 0.99 11.62
N VAL A 180 -13.54 -0.05 11.77
CA VAL A 180 -13.79 -1.14 12.73
C VAL A 180 -12.86 -0.99 13.93
N GLY A 181 -13.38 -0.45 15.04
CA GLY A 181 -12.76 -0.59 16.35
C GLY A 181 -12.87 -2.05 16.85
N LYS A 182 -11.91 -2.51 17.66
CA LYS A 182 -12.03 -3.82 18.33
C LYS A 182 -12.98 -3.71 19.52
N ASP A 183 -13.60 -4.82 19.90
CA ASP A 183 -14.32 -4.92 21.17
C ASP A 183 -13.35 -4.57 22.32
N GLN A 184 -13.73 -3.59 23.13
CA GLN A 184 -12.96 -3.17 24.30
C GLN A 184 -13.62 -3.68 25.57
N LEU A 185 -12.79 -4.15 26.51
CA LEU A 185 -13.25 -4.37 27.88
C LEU A 185 -13.49 -3.00 28.53
N VAL A 186 -14.75 -2.73 28.88
CA VAL A 186 -15.16 -1.51 29.58
C VAL A 186 -15.32 -1.81 31.06
N VAL A 187 -14.62 -1.07 31.90
CA VAL A 187 -14.84 -1.12 33.35
C VAL A 187 -16.06 -0.24 33.66
N THR A 188 -17.18 -0.86 34.03
CA THR A 188 -18.44 -0.17 34.34
C THR A 188 -19.14 -0.83 35.53
N LYS A 189 -19.75 -0.02 36.42
CA LYS A 189 -20.62 -0.51 37.51
C LYS A 189 -22.02 -0.92 37.02
N ARG A 190 -22.35 -0.63 35.76
CA ARG A 190 -23.67 -0.92 35.16
C ARG A 190 -23.72 -2.37 34.68
N LYS A 191 -24.80 -3.08 35.00
CA LYS A 191 -25.02 -4.48 34.59
C LYS A 191 -25.37 -4.67 33.10
N LYS A 192 -25.56 -3.58 32.34
CA LYS A 192 -25.88 -3.64 30.90
C LYS A 192 -24.62 -3.43 30.07
N ALA A 193 -24.49 -4.21 28.98
CA ALA A 193 -23.44 -4.04 27.99
C ALA A 193 -23.43 -2.60 27.45
N HIS A 194 -22.24 -1.99 27.37
CA HIS A 194 -22.05 -0.71 26.68
C HIS A 194 -21.88 -0.99 25.19
N TYR A 195 -22.79 -0.44 24.40
CA TYR A 195 -22.68 -0.46 22.94
C TYR A 195 -22.11 0.89 22.50
N PHE A 196 -20.87 0.89 22.02
CA PHE A 196 -20.36 2.01 21.25
C PHE A 196 -20.91 1.89 19.82
N GLY A 197 -21.40 3.00 19.26
CA GLY A 197 -21.77 3.03 17.86
C GLY A 197 -20.52 2.83 17.01
N THR A 198 -20.37 1.65 16.41
CA THR A 198 -19.29 1.41 15.45
C THR A 198 -19.65 2.13 14.15
N PRO A 199 -18.77 2.95 13.58
CA PRO A 199 -18.99 3.51 12.25
C PRO A 199 -19.28 2.37 11.27
N GLY A 200 -20.40 2.45 10.54
CA GLY A 200 -20.81 1.42 9.58
C GLY A 200 -19.88 1.30 8.36
N ASN A 201 -18.87 2.17 8.26
CA ASN A 201 -17.90 2.16 7.17
C ASN A 201 -16.92 0.99 7.38
N ARG A 202 -16.80 0.13 6.37
CA ARG A 202 -15.91 -1.06 6.37
C ARG A 202 -14.91 -0.97 5.22
N GLU A 203 -14.52 0.24 4.85
CA GLU A 203 -13.57 0.47 3.77
C GLU A 203 -12.23 -0.22 4.06
N SER A 204 -11.73 -0.97 3.08
CA SER A 204 -10.42 -1.59 3.14
C SER A 204 -9.34 -0.60 2.69
N ALA A 205 -8.22 -0.63 3.39
CA ALA A 205 -6.96 -0.03 2.93
C ALA A 205 -5.85 -1.06 3.10
N THR A 206 -4.86 -1.03 2.23
CA THR A 206 -3.70 -1.92 2.30
C THR A 206 -2.44 -1.07 2.38
N ALA A 207 -1.52 -1.41 3.27
CA ALA A 207 -0.16 -0.86 3.22
C ALA A 207 0.77 -1.92 2.66
N ILE A 208 1.56 -1.54 1.66
CA ILE A 208 2.66 -2.34 1.15
C ILE A 208 3.92 -1.82 1.85
N GLU A 209 4.46 -2.65 2.73
CA GLU A 209 5.55 -2.28 3.63
C GLU A 209 6.82 -3.02 3.21
N CYS A 210 7.98 -2.39 3.42
CA CYS A 210 9.24 -3.01 3.08
C CYS A 210 10.37 -2.55 4.00
N ILE A 211 11.15 -3.51 4.49
CA ILE A 211 12.19 -3.35 5.49
C ILE A 211 13.50 -4.00 5.04
N SER A 212 14.64 -3.43 5.41
CA SER A 212 15.96 -4.02 5.17
C SER A 212 16.50 -4.74 6.41
N ALA A 213 17.36 -5.74 6.22
CA ALA A 213 18.04 -6.40 7.34
C ALA A 213 18.92 -5.44 8.15
N GLY A 214 19.46 -4.39 7.52
CA GLY A 214 20.14 -3.27 8.18
C GLY A 214 19.24 -2.38 9.07
N GLY A 215 17.94 -2.67 9.16
CA GLY A 215 17.01 -1.93 10.03
C GLY A 215 16.34 -0.71 9.37
N ARG A 216 16.43 -0.56 8.05
CA ARG A 216 15.76 0.51 7.31
C ARG A 216 14.31 0.12 6.99
N VAL A 217 13.47 1.12 6.78
CA VAL A 217 12.08 0.98 6.33
C VAL A 217 11.82 1.98 5.20
N LEU A 218 11.13 1.54 4.15
CA LEU A 218 10.73 2.43 3.04
C LEU A 218 9.63 3.42 3.47
N PRO A 219 9.48 4.56 2.77
CA PRO A 219 8.29 5.37 2.91
C PRO A 219 7.02 4.54 2.66
N ALA A 220 5.88 4.94 3.24
CA ALA A 220 4.66 4.14 3.13
C ALA A 220 4.18 4.10 1.67
N PHE A 221 3.70 2.93 1.26
CA PHE A 221 2.93 2.78 0.02
C PHE A 221 1.53 2.30 0.39
N LEU A 222 0.56 3.20 0.31
CA LEU A 222 -0.81 2.98 0.78
C LEU A 222 -1.76 2.80 -0.39
N VAL A 223 -2.49 1.70 -0.43
CA VAL A 223 -3.57 1.43 -1.39
C VAL A 223 -4.90 1.72 -0.71
N LEU A 224 -5.64 2.70 -1.22
CA LEU A 224 -6.94 3.08 -0.67
C LEU A 224 -8.07 2.64 -1.62
N CYS A 225 -9.16 2.15 -1.02
CA CYS A 225 -10.37 1.83 -1.76
C CYS A 225 -10.99 3.09 -2.40
N GLY A 226 -11.23 3.06 -3.71
CA GLY A 226 -11.93 4.11 -4.46
C GLY A 226 -11.26 4.47 -5.78
N ILE A 227 -11.74 5.55 -6.40
CA ILE A 227 -11.31 5.98 -7.73
C ILE A 227 -10.67 7.37 -7.71
N GLN A 228 -10.97 8.23 -6.74
CA GLN A 228 -10.58 9.64 -6.76
C GLN A 228 -9.61 9.99 -5.63
N HIS A 229 -8.48 10.59 -5.99
CA HIS A 229 -7.57 11.25 -5.06
C HIS A 229 -8.18 12.54 -4.51
N GLN A 230 -8.12 12.78 -3.19
CA GLN A 230 -8.66 13.97 -2.55
C GLN A 230 -7.55 14.88 -2.01
N ALA A 231 -7.62 16.19 -2.27
CA ALA A 231 -6.59 17.16 -1.88
C ALA A 231 -6.26 17.12 -0.38
N ARG A 232 -7.28 16.98 0.47
CA ARG A 232 -7.15 16.93 1.93
C ARG A 232 -6.28 15.79 2.46
N TRP A 233 -6.22 14.66 1.76
CA TRP A 233 -5.40 13.50 2.15
C TRP A 233 -3.91 13.88 2.15
N TYR A 234 -3.52 14.67 1.16
CA TYR A 234 -2.14 15.10 0.96
C TYR A 234 -1.72 16.22 1.91
N GLU A 235 -2.66 17.04 2.38
CA GLU A 235 -2.37 18.07 3.37
C GLU A 235 -2.19 17.49 4.77
N VAL A 236 -2.99 16.48 5.12
CA VAL A 236 -2.83 15.74 6.39
C VAL A 236 -1.48 15.01 6.43
N MET A 237 -1.06 14.45 5.29
CA MET A 237 0.19 13.72 5.17
C MET A 237 1.42 14.60 4.90
N LYS A 238 1.31 15.94 4.99
CA LYS A 238 2.32 16.89 4.49
C LYS A 238 3.74 16.67 5.00
N ASP A 239 3.90 16.09 6.18
CA ASP A 239 5.19 15.82 6.82
C ASP A 239 5.87 14.55 6.27
N TYR A 240 5.21 13.84 5.33
CA TYR A 240 5.66 12.59 4.73
C TYR A 240 5.62 12.65 3.18
N PRO A 241 6.41 13.55 2.55
CA PRO A 241 6.32 13.87 1.13
C PRO A 241 6.53 12.67 0.18
N ASP A 242 7.33 11.69 0.61
CA ASP A 242 7.70 10.51 -0.17
C ASP A 242 6.69 9.36 -0.07
N THR A 243 5.69 9.48 0.81
CA THR A 243 4.61 8.48 0.90
C THR A 243 3.82 8.45 -0.39
N ARG A 244 3.55 7.25 -0.90
CA ARG A 244 2.72 7.06 -2.09
C ARG A 244 1.32 6.59 -1.70
N ILE A 245 0.32 7.17 -2.35
CA ILE A 245 -1.07 6.75 -2.23
C ILE A 245 -1.52 6.27 -3.61
N ALA A 246 -1.98 5.02 -3.66
CA ALA A 246 -2.55 4.37 -4.83
C ALA A 246 -4.07 4.21 -4.66
N MET A 247 -4.81 4.34 -5.75
CA MET A 247 -6.25 4.09 -5.77
C MET A 247 -6.55 2.73 -6.38
N SER A 248 -7.39 1.95 -5.71
CA SER A 248 -7.91 0.67 -6.20
C SER A 248 -9.41 0.57 -5.91
N PRO A 249 -10.26 0.13 -6.85
CA PRO A 249 -11.69 -0.04 -6.58
C PRO A 249 -12.00 -0.96 -5.39
N SER A 250 -11.15 -1.96 -5.14
CA SER A 250 -11.31 -2.93 -4.05
C SER A 250 -10.52 -2.58 -2.79
N GLY A 251 -9.55 -1.66 -2.90
CA GLY A 251 -8.56 -1.38 -1.85
C GLY A 251 -7.42 -2.39 -1.76
N TYR A 252 -7.41 -3.41 -2.62
CA TYR A 252 -6.30 -4.37 -2.74
C TYR A 252 -5.34 -3.97 -3.86
N SER A 253 -4.11 -4.48 -3.76
CA SER A 253 -3.08 -4.39 -4.80
C SER A 253 -3.48 -5.15 -6.06
N ASN A 254 -2.87 -4.79 -7.19
CA ASN A 254 -3.02 -5.44 -8.48
C ASN A 254 -1.69 -5.35 -9.25
N ASP A 255 -1.61 -5.95 -10.44
CA ASP A 255 -0.37 -5.99 -11.24
C ASP A 255 0.20 -4.60 -11.54
N GLU A 256 -0.67 -3.61 -11.83
CA GLU A 256 -0.26 -2.22 -12.10
C GLU A 256 0.29 -1.53 -10.85
N ILE A 257 -0.37 -1.70 -9.70
CA ILE A 257 0.06 -1.16 -8.41
C ILE A 257 1.37 -1.80 -7.98
N CYS A 258 1.54 -3.10 -8.22
CA CYS A 258 2.76 -3.83 -7.92
C CYS A 258 3.95 -3.30 -8.74
N LEU A 259 3.73 -2.97 -10.02
CA LEU A 259 4.74 -2.34 -10.87
C LEU A 259 5.08 -0.92 -10.38
N GLU A 260 4.09 -0.12 -10.01
CA GLU A 260 4.32 1.19 -9.40
C GLU A 260 5.06 1.10 -8.06
N TRP A 261 4.83 0.02 -7.31
CA TRP A 261 5.54 -0.25 -6.06
C TRP A 261 7.01 -0.60 -6.31
N ILE A 262 7.36 -1.40 -7.33
CA ILE A 262 8.79 -1.69 -7.58
C ILE A 262 9.55 -0.44 -8.06
N TYR A 263 8.87 0.50 -8.75
CA TYR A 263 9.44 1.81 -9.07
C TYR A 263 9.74 2.61 -7.80
N HIS A 264 8.83 2.59 -6.83
CA HIS A 264 9.03 3.19 -5.52
C HIS A 264 10.21 2.53 -4.77
N PHE A 265 10.26 1.20 -4.74
CA PHE A 265 11.35 0.46 -4.13
C PHE A 265 12.70 0.85 -4.73
N HIS A 266 12.81 0.88 -6.05
CA HIS A 266 14.04 1.26 -6.72
C HIS A 266 14.45 2.71 -6.41
N GLU A 267 13.50 3.65 -6.45
CA GLU A 267 13.75 5.07 -6.17
C GLU A 267 14.44 5.30 -4.83
N HIS A 268 14.00 4.59 -3.78
CA HIS A 268 14.49 4.77 -2.41
C HIS A 268 15.67 3.86 -2.04
N THR A 269 15.94 2.82 -2.80
CA THR A 269 17.02 1.86 -2.48
C THR A 269 18.20 1.91 -3.46
N LYS A 270 18.11 2.69 -4.55
CA LYS A 270 19.16 2.74 -5.61
C LYS A 270 20.53 3.19 -5.13
N ASN A 271 20.58 3.94 -4.03
CA ASN A 271 21.83 4.42 -3.42
C ASN A 271 22.36 3.45 -2.35
N GLY A 272 22.05 2.16 -2.47
CA GLY A 272 22.59 1.10 -1.61
C GLY A 272 24.11 0.92 -1.76
N ALA A 273 24.64 -0.21 -1.27
CA ALA A 273 26.07 -0.47 -1.34
C ALA A 273 26.57 -0.42 -2.80
N LYS A 274 27.68 0.29 -3.02
CA LYS A 274 28.24 0.50 -4.36
C LYS A 274 28.52 -0.85 -5.02
N ASP A 275 27.93 -1.05 -6.20
CA ASP A 275 28.02 -2.27 -7.02
C ASP A 275 27.37 -3.55 -6.44
N SER A 276 26.63 -3.47 -5.32
CA SER A 276 25.86 -4.62 -4.79
C SER A 276 24.48 -4.75 -5.46
N LYS A 277 24.03 -5.99 -5.66
CA LYS A 277 22.63 -6.30 -6.03
C LYS A 277 21.75 -6.24 -4.77
N ARG A 278 20.48 -5.87 -4.93
CA ARG A 278 19.50 -5.87 -3.82
C ARG A 278 18.65 -7.12 -3.88
N LEU A 279 18.62 -7.89 -2.80
CA LEU A 279 17.70 -9.03 -2.67
C LEU A 279 16.35 -8.51 -2.18
N LEU A 280 15.28 -8.95 -2.82
CA LEU A 280 13.91 -8.64 -2.42
C LEU A 280 13.13 -9.92 -2.11
N LEU A 281 12.94 -10.18 -0.82
CA LEU A 281 12.14 -11.29 -0.29
C LEU A 281 10.66 -10.90 -0.31
N LEU A 282 9.85 -11.67 -1.03
CA LEU A 282 8.42 -11.43 -1.22
C LEU A 282 7.63 -12.74 -1.23
N ASP A 283 6.32 -12.68 -1.01
CA ASP A 283 5.49 -13.88 -1.08
C ASP A 283 5.26 -14.35 -2.53
N GLY A 284 4.85 -15.61 -2.70
CA GLY A 284 4.59 -16.20 -4.01
C GLY A 284 3.33 -15.67 -4.71
N PHE A 285 2.79 -14.51 -4.33
CA PHE A 285 1.51 -14.03 -4.86
C PHE A 285 1.64 -13.60 -6.34
N GLY A 286 0.59 -13.88 -7.11
CA GLY A 286 0.64 -13.86 -8.58
C GLY A 286 1.05 -12.51 -9.20
N SER A 287 0.74 -11.38 -8.56
CA SER A 287 1.06 -10.03 -9.08
C SER A 287 2.56 -9.69 -9.07
N HIS A 288 3.36 -10.36 -8.23
CA HIS A 288 4.81 -10.15 -8.14
C HIS A 288 5.62 -10.84 -9.26
N HIS A 289 4.96 -11.62 -10.11
CA HIS A 289 5.59 -12.51 -11.09
C HIS A 289 5.35 -12.07 -12.54
N THR A 290 4.77 -10.88 -12.75
CA THR A 290 4.50 -10.36 -14.09
C THR A 290 5.81 -10.07 -14.82
N TYR A 291 5.84 -10.31 -16.14
CA TYR A 291 7.03 -10.04 -16.95
C TYR A 291 7.55 -8.59 -16.82
N PRO A 292 6.71 -7.54 -16.83
CA PRO A 292 7.18 -6.16 -16.64
C PRO A 292 7.88 -5.94 -15.29
N PHE A 293 7.37 -6.56 -14.22
CA PHE A 293 7.96 -6.48 -12.89
C PHE A 293 9.34 -7.13 -12.86
N ILE A 294 9.46 -8.37 -13.35
CA ILE A 294 10.72 -9.11 -13.40
C ILE A 294 11.74 -8.38 -14.30
N GLN A 295 11.32 -7.91 -15.48
CA GLN A 295 12.18 -7.17 -16.40
C GLN A 295 12.70 -5.88 -15.75
N TYR A 296 11.87 -5.18 -14.97
CA TYR A 296 12.31 -4.00 -14.23
C TYR A 296 13.33 -4.37 -13.15
N CYS A 297 13.09 -5.44 -12.38
CA CYS A 297 14.03 -5.94 -11.40
C CYS A 297 15.41 -6.24 -12.01
N GLU A 298 15.45 -6.96 -13.14
CA GLU A 298 16.69 -7.29 -13.85
C GLU A 298 17.46 -6.01 -14.28
N ARG A 299 16.76 -5.05 -14.91
CA ARG A 299 17.37 -3.79 -15.36
C ARG A 299 17.96 -2.97 -14.22
N HIS A 300 17.39 -3.08 -13.03
CA HIS A 300 17.76 -2.29 -11.87
C HIS A 300 18.56 -3.07 -10.81
N ARG A 301 19.10 -4.25 -11.16
CA ARG A 301 19.93 -5.08 -10.27
C ARG A 301 19.20 -5.44 -8.96
N ILE A 302 17.93 -5.79 -9.08
CA ILE A 302 17.08 -6.28 -7.99
C ILE A 302 16.85 -7.77 -8.25
N VAL A 303 17.09 -8.59 -7.24
CA VAL A 303 16.87 -10.04 -7.27
C VAL A 303 15.60 -10.34 -6.47
N PRO A 304 14.43 -10.46 -7.11
CA PRO A 304 13.24 -10.96 -6.44
C PRO A 304 13.45 -12.42 -6.06
N PHE A 305 13.08 -12.78 -4.83
CA PHE A 305 13.26 -14.13 -4.29
C PHE A 305 12.03 -14.49 -3.45
N SER A 306 11.33 -15.54 -3.86
CA SER A 306 10.05 -15.89 -3.24
C SER A 306 10.23 -16.71 -1.96
N LEU A 307 9.33 -16.46 -1.00
CA LEU A 307 9.17 -17.33 0.14
C LEU A 307 8.44 -18.62 -0.24
N PRO A 308 8.74 -19.76 0.42
CA PRO A 308 8.02 -20.99 0.19
C PRO A 308 6.53 -20.82 0.54
N PRO A 309 5.62 -21.47 -0.21
CA PRO A 309 4.19 -21.41 0.08
C PRO A 309 3.88 -21.80 1.52
N HIS A 310 2.95 -21.07 2.15
CA HIS A 310 2.44 -21.32 3.50
C HIS A 310 3.46 -21.20 4.65
N LEU A 311 4.70 -20.74 4.39
CA LEU A 311 5.75 -20.57 5.40
C LEU A 311 5.99 -19.11 5.78
N THR A 312 5.14 -18.19 5.31
CA THR A 312 5.19 -16.76 5.60
C THR A 312 5.24 -16.46 7.10
N HIS A 313 4.39 -17.11 7.88
CA HIS A 313 4.32 -17.00 9.35
C HIS A 313 5.57 -17.50 10.13
N LEU A 314 6.57 -18.04 9.42
CA LEU A 314 7.85 -18.50 9.96
C LEU A 314 9.05 -17.76 9.34
N LEU A 315 8.98 -17.46 8.05
CA LEU A 315 10.10 -16.96 7.26
C LEU A 315 10.00 -15.50 6.88
N GLN A 316 8.82 -14.87 6.94
CA GLN A 316 8.60 -13.47 6.54
C GLN A 316 8.83 -12.52 7.73
N PRO A 317 9.91 -11.73 7.76
CA PRO A 317 10.21 -10.82 8.87
C PRO A 317 9.05 -9.91 9.27
N LEU A 318 8.36 -9.33 8.28
CA LEU A 318 7.22 -8.45 8.50
C LEU A 318 6.10 -9.14 9.28
N ASP A 319 5.70 -10.36 8.89
CA ASP A 319 4.67 -11.13 9.58
C ASP A 319 5.10 -11.64 10.96
N VAL A 320 6.33 -12.13 11.08
CA VAL A 320 6.81 -12.78 12.31
C VAL A 320 6.95 -11.79 13.47
N VAL A 321 7.30 -10.53 13.19
CA VAL A 321 7.62 -9.56 14.26
C VAL A 321 6.93 -8.22 14.11
N VAL A 322 6.78 -7.67 12.90
CA VAL A 322 6.48 -6.24 12.73
C VAL A 322 4.98 -5.96 12.63
N PHE A 323 4.23 -6.80 11.93
CA PHE A 323 2.80 -6.60 11.68
C PHE A 323 1.92 -6.79 12.91
N GLN A 324 2.33 -7.61 13.88
CA GLN A 324 1.61 -7.71 15.15
C GLN A 324 1.65 -6.38 15.96
N PRO A 325 2.82 -5.80 16.26
CA PRO A 325 2.93 -4.45 16.82
C PRO A 325 2.21 -3.39 15.97
N LEU A 326 2.33 -3.43 14.64
CA LEU A 326 1.65 -2.48 13.76
C LEU A 326 0.14 -2.51 13.94
N LYS A 327 -0.46 -3.71 13.93
CA LYS A 327 -1.91 -3.92 14.18
C LYS A 327 -2.31 -3.52 15.60
N HIS A 328 -1.43 -3.72 16.59
CA HIS A 328 -1.66 -3.29 17.97
C HIS A 328 -1.68 -1.75 18.09
N TYR A 329 -0.67 -1.06 17.57
CA TYR A 329 -0.60 0.40 17.60
C TYR A 329 -1.69 1.05 16.75
N HIS A 330 -2.07 0.44 15.62
CA HIS A 330 -3.23 0.85 14.84
C HIS A 330 -4.52 0.78 15.68
N ALA A 331 -4.78 -0.35 16.34
CA ALA A 331 -5.95 -0.49 17.21
C ALA A 331 -5.93 0.56 18.33
N LYS A 332 -4.77 0.79 18.96
CA LYS A 332 -4.61 1.83 19.99
C LYS A 332 -4.86 3.25 19.44
N ALA A 333 -4.41 3.56 18.23
CA ALA A 333 -4.66 4.85 17.61
C ALA A 333 -6.15 5.06 17.30
N VAL A 334 -6.81 4.03 16.75
CA VAL A 334 -8.27 4.00 16.56
C VAL A 334 -8.99 4.24 17.89
N ASP A 335 -8.59 3.55 18.95
CA ASP A 335 -9.19 3.68 20.28
C ASP A 335 -9.05 5.09 20.86
N LEU A 336 -7.89 5.73 20.67
CA LEU A 336 -7.66 7.12 21.08
C LEU A 336 -8.57 8.09 20.31
N VAL A 337 -8.63 7.96 18.99
CA VAL A 337 -9.47 8.81 18.13
C VAL A 337 -10.95 8.69 18.48
N VAL A 338 -11.44 7.47 18.78
CA VAL A 338 -12.82 7.24 19.22
C VAL A 338 -13.08 7.86 20.60
N ARG A 339 -12.16 7.68 21.56
CA ARG A 339 -12.26 8.28 22.91
C ARG A 339 -12.31 9.80 22.86
N ASP A 340 -11.62 10.40 21.90
CA ASP A 340 -11.59 11.86 21.72
C ASP A 340 -12.89 12.41 21.08
N GLY A 341 -13.88 11.55 20.82
CA GLY A 341 -15.21 11.92 20.33
C GLY A 341 -15.36 11.87 18.81
N CYS A 342 -14.42 11.25 18.09
CA CYS A 342 -14.58 10.96 16.68
C CYS A 342 -15.44 9.71 16.50
N THR A 343 -16.70 9.90 16.11
CA THR A 343 -17.66 8.80 15.91
C THR A 343 -17.45 8.06 14.59
N ASP A 344 -16.80 8.68 13.60
CA ASP A 344 -16.61 8.12 12.26
C ASP A 344 -15.17 8.30 11.76
N ILE A 345 -14.41 7.20 11.77
CA ILE A 345 -13.05 7.16 11.19
C ILE A 345 -13.17 6.99 9.67
N THR A 346 -12.73 7.99 8.92
CA THR A 346 -12.64 7.92 7.46
C THR A 346 -11.18 7.74 7.03
N LYS A 347 -10.94 7.67 5.71
CA LYS A 347 -9.58 7.69 5.14
C LYS A 347 -8.73 8.86 5.64
N LEU A 348 -9.36 10.01 5.93
CA LEU A 348 -8.63 11.19 6.41
C LEU A 348 -8.03 10.94 7.79
N GLU A 349 -8.84 10.46 8.74
CA GLU A 349 -8.38 10.11 10.08
C GLU A 349 -7.36 8.97 10.02
N PHE A 350 -7.59 7.94 9.21
CA PHE A 350 -6.62 6.87 8.98
C PHE A 350 -5.25 7.40 8.53
N LEU A 351 -5.23 8.29 7.53
CA LEU A 351 -4.00 8.89 7.03
C LEU A 351 -3.32 9.78 8.08
N ASP A 352 -4.09 10.49 8.92
CA ASP A 352 -3.55 11.35 9.99
C ASP A 352 -2.68 10.56 10.97
N PHE A 353 -3.12 9.38 11.41
CA PHE A 353 -2.40 8.62 12.43
C PHE A 353 -1.51 7.48 11.90
N ILE A 354 -1.68 7.00 10.65
CA ILE A 354 -1.00 5.79 10.18
C ILE A 354 0.52 5.91 10.25
N GLN A 355 1.09 7.09 10.01
CA GLN A 355 2.53 7.28 10.06
C GLN A 355 3.09 7.25 11.48
N ASP A 356 2.33 7.75 12.46
CA ASP A 356 2.72 7.66 13.87
C ASP A 356 2.61 6.22 14.39
N VAL A 357 1.66 5.46 13.86
CA VAL A 357 1.56 4.01 14.07
C VAL A 357 2.77 3.30 13.47
N ARG A 358 3.17 3.64 12.23
CA ARG A 358 4.37 3.09 11.58
C ARG A 358 5.64 3.40 12.38
N LYS A 359 5.84 4.65 12.82
CA LYS A 359 7.01 5.04 13.65
C LYS A 359 7.12 4.20 14.94
N GLN A 360 6.01 3.83 15.55
CA GLN A 360 6.00 2.99 16.75
C GLN A 360 6.33 1.51 16.45
N ALA A 361 5.85 0.98 15.33
CA ALA A 361 6.05 -0.41 14.94
C ALA A 361 7.43 -0.67 14.30
N PHE A 362 7.84 0.19 13.36
CA PHE A 362 9.05 0.06 12.56
C PHE A 362 10.28 0.67 13.23
N ARG A 363 10.55 0.30 14.48
CA ARG A 363 11.81 0.67 15.14
C ARG A 363 12.94 -0.15 14.54
N GLN A 364 14.12 0.45 14.38
CA GLN A 364 15.30 -0.22 13.84
C GLN A 364 15.61 -1.54 14.58
N SER A 365 15.52 -1.54 15.91
CA SER A 365 15.71 -2.74 16.73
C SER A 365 14.66 -3.83 16.49
N THR A 366 13.41 -3.45 16.26
CA THR A 366 12.32 -4.38 15.91
C THR A 366 12.59 -5.03 14.56
N ILE A 367 13.02 -4.23 13.57
CA ILE A 367 13.33 -4.69 12.21
C ILE A 367 14.51 -5.67 12.24
N ILE A 368 15.62 -5.31 12.87
CA ILE A 368 16.79 -6.20 13.00
C ILE A 368 16.40 -7.49 13.74
N SER A 369 15.60 -7.38 14.81
CA SER A 369 15.10 -8.56 15.51
C SER A 369 14.18 -9.43 14.64
N ALA A 370 13.50 -8.87 13.64
CA ALA A 370 12.66 -9.61 12.71
C ALA A 370 13.50 -10.55 11.85
N PHE A 371 14.54 -10.02 11.19
CA PHE A 371 15.47 -10.82 10.38
C PHE A 371 16.25 -11.85 11.21
N ARG A 372 16.59 -11.51 12.46
CA ARG A 372 17.23 -12.45 13.38
C ARG A 372 16.32 -13.62 13.74
N LYS A 373 15.04 -13.35 14.03
CA LYS A 373 14.07 -14.41 14.39
C LYS A 373 13.73 -15.32 13.22
N THR A 374 13.76 -14.80 12.01
CA THR A 374 13.59 -15.60 10.79
C THR A 374 14.88 -16.26 10.34
N GLY A 375 16.01 -16.13 11.04
CA GLY A 375 17.26 -16.80 10.67
C GLY A 375 17.85 -16.38 9.32
N ILE A 376 17.42 -15.24 8.76
CA ILE A 376 17.92 -14.72 7.49
C ILE A 376 19.19 -13.91 7.72
N VAL A 377 19.17 -13.00 8.70
CA VAL A 377 20.33 -12.21 9.13
C VAL A 377 20.39 -12.14 10.66
N PRO A 378 21.46 -12.66 11.31
CA PRO A 378 22.50 -13.50 10.72
C PRO A 378 21.90 -14.82 10.21
N PHE A 379 22.53 -15.41 9.20
CA PHE A 379 22.04 -16.63 8.58
C PHE A 379 22.08 -17.81 9.57
N ASN A 380 20.92 -18.29 9.99
CA ASN A 380 20.77 -19.39 10.93
C ASN A 380 19.41 -20.11 10.78
N GLN A 381 19.37 -21.13 9.92
CA GLN A 381 18.16 -21.93 9.68
C GLN A 381 17.68 -22.70 10.92
N GLU A 382 18.56 -23.05 11.86
CA GLU A 382 18.23 -23.90 13.02
C GLU A 382 17.18 -23.25 13.92
N LEU A 383 17.11 -21.91 13.95
CA LEU A 383 16.09 -21.17 14.71
C LEU A 383 14.68 -21.54 14.24
N VAL A 384 14.46 -21.56 12.93
CA VAL A 384 13.15 -21.87 12.34
C VAL A 384 12.88 -23.36 12.41
N LEU A 385 13.88 -24.20 12.15
CA LEU A 385 13.76 -25.65 12.26
C LEU A 385 13.42 -26.12 13.69
N ALA A 386 13.99 -25.49 14.71
CA ALA A 386 13.68 -25.76 16.11
C ALA A 386 12.21 -25.42 16.45
N VAL A 387 11.71 -24.28 15.95
CA VAL A 387 10.30 -23.88 16.13
C VAL A 387 9.35 -24.89 15.48
N MET A 388 9.64 -25.33 14.25
CA MET A 388 8.85 -26.35 13.55
C MET A 388 8.84 -27.68 14.33
N LYS A 389 10.01 -28.14 14.80
CA LYS A 389 10.15 -29.35 15.63
C LYS A 389 9.35 -29.24 16.94
N ALA A 390 9.39 -28.09 17.61
CA ALA A 390 8.68 -27.85 18.87
C ALA A 390 7.15 -27.77 18.68
N ARG A 391 6.67 -27.18 17.58
CA ARG A 391 5.23 -27.11 17.26
C ARG A 391 4.61 -28.47 16.97
N LYS A 392 5.38 -29.40 16.39
CA LYS A 392 4.95 -30.79 16.23
C LYS A 392 4.77 -31.52 17.57
N ALA A 393 5.30 -30.98 18.68
CA ALA A 393 5.35 -31.65 19.97
C ALA A 393 4.31 -31.19 21.01
N ARG A 394 3.40 -30.22 20.74
CA ARG A 394 2.51 -29.65 21.78
C ARG A 394 1.09 -29.23 21.36
N THR A 395 0.12 -29.65 22.19
CA THR A 395 -1.11 -28.93 22.66
C THR A 395 -1.45 -29.47 24.08
N PRO A 396 -2.05 -28.75 25.06
CA PRO A 396 -2.57 -27.38 25.07
C PRO A 396 -2.13 -26.47 26.27
N THR A 397 -2.72 -25.27 26.26
CA THR A 397 -2.59 -24.01 27.03
C THR A 397 -2.88 -24.09 28.55
N PRO A 398 -2.27 -23.22 29.40
CA PRO A 398 -2.67 -23.06 30.80
C PRO A 398 -3.83 -22.06 31.01
N GLU A 399 -4.63 -22.32 32.04
CA GLU A 399 -5.75 -21.53 32.54
C GLU A 399 -5.32 -20.24 33.25
N LEU A 400 -6.15 -19.19 33.17
CA LEU A 400 -5.98 -17.92 33.89
C LEU A 400 -6.84 -17.93 35.16
N ASP A 401 -6.21 -17.73 36.32
CA ASP A 401 -6.88 -17.59 37.60
C ASP A 401 -7.26 -16.12 37.88
N LEU A 402 -8.48 -15.90 38.38
CA LEU A 402 -9.13 -14.62 38.61
C LEU A 402 -9.51 -14.50 40.09
N ALA A 403 -8.76 -13.73 40.89
CA ALA A 403 -9.21 -13.31 42.21
C ALA A 403 -8.56 -11.98 42.64
N LEU A 404 -9.35 -10.90 42.67
CA LEU A 404 -9.05 -9.72 43.49
C LEU A 404 -10.34 -9.19 44.13
N LEU A 405 -10.37 -9.29 45.47
CA LEU A 405 -11.41 -8.78 46.36
C LEU A 405 -11.28 -7.27 46.55
N SER A 406 -12.42 -6.58 46.67
CA SER A 406 -12.52 -5.14 46.90
C SER A 406 -12.38 -4.77 48.39
N SER A 407 -11.67 -3.68 48.68
CA SER A 407 -11.66 -2.99 49.98
C SER A 407 -12.62 -1.78 49.99
N PRO A 408 -13.33 -1.46 51.09
CA PRO A 408 -14.24 -0.33 51.18
C PRO A 408 -13.50 0.96 51.59
N PHE A 409 -13.46 1.96 50.71
CA PHE A 409 -12.82 3.26 51.02
C PHE A 409 -13.86 4.35 51.36
N GLY A 410 -13.84 4.83 52.60
CA GLY A 410 -14.51 6.07 53.06
C GLY A 410 -13.67 7.32 52.79
N THR A 411 -13.33 7.59 51.53
CA THR A 411 -12.54 8.77 51.13
C THR A 411 -13.46 9.89 50.66
N PRO A 412 -13.26 11.16 51.07
CA PRO A 412 -14.04 12.28 50.54
C PRO A 412 -13.72 12.51 49.06
N VAL A 413 -14.74 12.35 48.20
CA VAL A 413 -14.62 12.34 46.72
C VAL A 413 -15.19 13.61 46.05
N THR A 414 -15.63 14.59 46.84
CA THR A 414 -16.16 15.85 46.30
C THR A 414 -15.49 17.05 46.96
N LEU A 415 -15.38 18.16 46.22
CA LEU A 415 -14.87 19.44 46.73
C LEU A 415 -15.57 19.88 48.01
N ARG A 416 -16.89 19.66 48.12
CA ARG A 416 -17.68 19.98 49.31
C ARG A 416 -17.31 19.12 50.52
N GLN A 417 -17.07 17.82 50.32
CA GLN A 417 -16.62 16.91 51.39
C GLN A 417 -15.18 17.21 51.82
N MET A 418 -14.30 17.58 50.89
CA MET A 418 -12.95 18.06 51.22
C MET A 418 -12.98 19.35 52.02
N HIS A 419 -13.80 20.32 51.60
CA HIS A 419 -13.95 21.58 52.33
C HIS A 419 -14.48 21.34 53.74
N LYS A 420 -15.43 20.41 53.91
CA LYS A 420 -15.92 20.02 55.23
C LYS A 420 -14.82 19.39 56.10
N ALA A 421 -13.97 18.52 55.52
CA ALA A 421 -12.84 17.93 56.23
C ALA A 421 -11.76 18.97 56.59
N ALA A 422 -11.48 19.93 55.69
CA ALA A 422 -10.55 21.03 55.93
C ALA A 422 -11.04 21.94 57.06
N THR A 423 -12.31 22.38 57.01
CA THR A 423 -12.91 23.21 58.06
C THR A 423 -12.97 22.49 59.42
N GLN A 424 -13.18 21.17 59.42
CA GLN A 424 -13.11 20.36 60.65
C GLN A 424 -11.69 20.29 61.22
N LEU A 425 -10.66 20.24 60.38
CA LEU A 425 -9.26 20.31 60.81
C LEU A 425 -8.92 21.72 61.33
N GLU A 426 -9.28 22.77 60.59
CA GLU A 426 -9.04 24.17 60.99
C GLU A 426 -9.69 24.51 62.33
N ASN A 427 -10.98 24.21 62.50
CA ASN A 427 -11.68 24.45 63.77
C ASN A 427 -11.00 23.72 64.94
N ARG A 428 -10.44 22.52 64.71
CA ARG A 428 -9.73 21.77 65.75
C ARG A 428 -8.34 22.31 66.05
N PHE A 429 -7.62 22.81 65.04
CA PHE A 429 -6.36 23.53 65.25
C PHE A 429 -6.57 24.80 66.08
N THR A 430 -7.63 25.56 65.79
CA THR A 430 -8.00 26.76 66.58
C THR A 430 -8.31 26.40 68.03
N ILE A 431 -9.09 25.33 68.27
CA ILE A 431 -9.38 24.84 69.64
C ILE A 431 -8.12 24.34 70.35
N ALA A 432 -7.19 23.70 69.64
CA ALA A 432 -5.93 23.21 70.21
C ALA A 432 -4.97 24.35 70.60
N GLU A 433 -4.93 25.44 69.82
CA GLU A 433 -4.16 26.66 70.13
C GLU A 433 -4.75 27.41 71.34
N GLU A 434 -6.07 27.46 71.48
CA GLU A 434 -6.75 28.15 72.59
C GLU A 434 -6.62 27.41 73.94
N CYS A 435 -6.47 26.08 73.93
CA CYS A 435 -6.51 25.25 75.15
C CYS A 435 -5.13 24.77 75.67
N ASN A 436 -4.01 25.08 75.01
CA ASN A 436 -2.63 24.72 75.40
C ASN A 436 -2.43 23.26 75.87
N TYR A 437 -3.10 22.29 75.23
CA TYR A 437 -2.88 20.85 75.45
C TYR A 437 -2.37 20.21 74.16
N GLY A 438 -1.07 19.91 74.11
CA GLY A 438 -0.44 19.21 72.98
C GLY A 438 -0.93 17.78 72.74
N SER A 439 -1.84 17.24 73.58
CA SER A 439 -2.37 15.87 73.43
C SER A 439 -3.56 15.74 72.47
N ILE A 440 -4.25 16.83 72.11
CA ILE A 440 -5.40 16.79 71.17
C ILE A 440 -4.93 16.47 69.73
N LEU A 441 -3.68 16.78 69.39
CA LEU A 441 -3.06 16.47 68.09
C LEU A 441 -2.69 14.98 67.94
N LEU A 442 -2.77 14.17 69.00
CA LEU A 442 -2.44 12.74 69.02
C LEU A 442 -3.67 11.82 69.16
N GLU A 443 -4.89 12.35 69.22
CA GLU A 443 -6.11 11.54 69.21
C GLU A 443 -6.33 10.85 67.86
N GLU A 444 -6.68 9.56 67.86
CA GLU A 444 -6.89 8.75 66.65
C GLU A 444 -7.81 9.44 65.62
N ASP A 445 -8.84 10.14 66.09
CA ASP A 445 -9.81 10.85 65.25
C ASP A 445 -9.22 12.03 64.46
N PHE A 446 -8.22 12.72 65.01
CA PHE A 446 -7.51 13.81 64.33
C PHE A 446 -6.63 13.26 63.21
N LEU A 447 -5.85 12.22 63.51
CA LEU A 447 -5.04 11.50 62.52
C LEU A 447 -5.92 10.88 61.41
N VAL A 448 -7.11 10.39 61.76
CA VAL A 448 -8.10 9.88 60.79
C VAL A 448 -8.62 10.99 59.89
N SER A 449 -8.99 12.14 60.45
CA SER A 449 -9.51 13.30 59.70
C SER A 449 -8.44 13.92 58.78
N MET A 450 -7.20 14.04 59.27
CA MET A 450 -6.05 14.49 58.48
C MET A 450 -5.71 13.48 57.37
N GLY A 451 -5.73 12.19 57.69
CA GLY A 451 -5.57 11.12 56.70
C GLY A 451 -6.67 11.11 55.63
N GLN A 452 -7.93 11.39 56.01
CA GLN A 452 -9.04 11.52 55.06
C GLN A 452 -8.89 12.75 54.16
N PHE A 453 -8.44 13.89 54.71
CA PHE A 453 -8.17 15.10 53.93
C PHE A 453 -7.03 14.88 52.92
N ILE A 454 -5.89 14.33 53.36
CA ILE A 454 -4.75 14.03 52.48
C ILE A 454 -5.17 13.08 51.35
N ARG A 455 -5.89 11.99 51.67
CA ARG A 455 -6.40 11.04 50.66
C ARG A 455 -7.40 11.70 49.69
N GLY A 456 -8.28 12.56 50.20
CA GLY A 456 -9.23 13.33 49.38
C GLY A 456 -8.55 14.33 48.45
N ALA A 457 -7.54 15.06 48.95
CA ALA A 457 -6.78 16.03 48.17
C ALA A 457 -5.96 15.36 47.07
N ILE A 458 -5.32 14.22 47.37
CA ILE A 458 -4.63 13.39 46.37
C ILE A 458 -5.65 12.90 45.33
N SER A 459 -6.80 12.35 45.74
CA SER A 459 -7.84 11.87 44.83
C SER A 459 -8.31 12.97 43.87
N ASN A 460 -8.70 14.15 44.38
CA ASN A 460 -9.19 15.24 43.54
C ASN A 460 -8.10 15.84 42.64
N SER A 461 -6.85 15.94 43.13
CA SER A 461 -5.71 16.37 42.30
C SER A 461 -5.44 15.37 41.17
N THR A 462 -5.50 14.07 41.45
CA THR A 462 -5.34 13.03 40.43
C THR A 462 -6.48 13.06 39.40
N GLU A 463 -7.72 13.28 39.84
CA GLU A 463 -8.88 13.45 38.95
C GLU A 463 -8.74 14.72 38.08
N LEU A 464 -8.31 15.84 38.66
CA LEU A 464 -8.06 17.08 37.94
C LEU A 464 -6.93 16.92 36.89
N LEU A 465 -5.85 16.22 37.23
CA LEU A 465 -4.78 15.92 36.29
C LEU A 465 -5.25 14.98 35.17
N GLN A 466 -6.09 13.99 35.47
CA GLN A 466 -6.69 13.11 34.47
C GLN A 466 -7.63 13.89 33.54
N THR A 467 -8.55 14.68 34.10
CA THR A 467 -9.48 15.51 33.31
C THR A 467 -8.75 16.55 32.45
N LYS A 468 -7.65 17.16 32.92
CA LYS A 468 -6.81 18.06 32.12
C LYS A 468 -6.09 17.33 30.98
N ARG A 469 -5.63 16.09 31.21
CA ARG A 469 -5.05 15.23 30.15
C ARG A 469 -6.11 14.86 29.12
N ASP A 470 -7.32 14.50 29.56
CA ASP A 470 -8.42 14.15 28.65
C ASP A 470 -8.91 15.36 27.85
N LEU A 471 -8.93 16.57 28.45
CA LEU A 471 -9.20 17.82 27.73
C LEU A 471 -8.11 18.16 26.69
N SER A 472 -6.86 17.78 26.94
CA SER A 472 -5.78 17.96 25.95
C SER A 472 -5.93 16.99 24.77
N ARG A 473 -6.53 15.82 25.00
CA ARG A 473 -6.79 14.82 23.95
C ARG A 473 -8.00 15.19 23.07
N THR A 474 -9.06 15.76 23.65
CA THR A 474 -10.21 16.28 22.87
C THR A 474 -9.83 17.39 21.89
N GLN A 475 -8.71 18.10 22.11
CA GLN A 475 -8.17 19.07 21.14
C GLN A 475 -7.73 18.42 19.82
N LEU A 476 -7.31 17.15 19.81
CA LEU A 476 -6.96 16.42 18.59
C LEU A 476 -8.21 16.17 17.74
N ALA A 477 -9.27 15.63 18.34
CA ALA A 477 -10.54 15.45 17.65
C ALA A 477 -11.14 16.78 17.17
N GLU A 478 -10.98 17.86 17.94
CA GLU A 478 -11.40 19.19 17.51
C GLU A 478 -10.54 19.70 16.34
N LYS A 479 -9.23 19.47 16.34
CA LYS A 479 -8.32 19.80 15.24
C LYS A 479 -8.67 19.03 13.97
N THR A 480 -8.92 17.72 14.07
CA THR A 480 -9.33 16.88 12.93
C THR A 480 -10.71 17.28 12.41
N ARG A 481 -11.65 17.63 13.29
CA ARG A 481 -12.97 18.19 12.92
C ARG A 481 -12.87 19.58 12.28
N ARG A 482 -11.97 20.44 12.76
CA ARG A 482 -11.66 21.75 12.16
C ARG A 482 -11.04 21.56 10.77
N LEU A 483 -10.08 20.65 10.60
CA LEU A 483 -9.52 20.30 9.28
C LEU A 483 -10.61 19.80 8.32
N ARG A 484 -11.51 18.93 8.80
CA ARG A 484 -12.65 18.42 8.02
C ARG A 484 -13.64 19.53 7.61
N ARG A 485 -13.83 20.57 8.42
CA ARG A 485 -14.72 21.71 8.14
C ARG A 485 -14.05 22.80 7.30
N ALA A 486 -12.75 23.02 7.47
CA ALA A 486 -11.99 24.07 6.80
C ALA A 486 -11.60 23.69 5.36
N MET A 487 -11.41 22.40 5.08
CA MET A 487 -10.95 21.94 3.77
C MET A 487 -12.10 21.47 2.88
N LYS A 488 -12.21 22.06 1.70
CA LYS A 488 -13.15 21.63 0.66
C LYS A 488 -12.71 20.26 0.11
N ASN A 489 -13.65 19.35 -0.12
CA ASN A 489 -13.39 18.10 -0.85
C ASN A 489 -13.10 18.42 -2.31
N THR A 490 -11.83 18.64 -2.63
CA THR A 490 -11.37 18.90 -4.00
C THR A 490 -10.75 17.63 -4.56
N PRO A 491 -11.37 16.99 -5.58
CA PRO A 491 -10.76 15.87 -6.27
C PRO A 491 -9.52 16.34 -7.03
N LEU A 492 -8.46 15.54 -7.03
CA LEU A 492 -7.20 15.85 -7.72
C LEU A 492 -7.08 15.09 -9.04
N GLN A 493 -7.16 13.76 -8.98
CA GLN A 493 -6.93 12.83 -10.07
C GLN A 493 -7.80 11.57 -9.91
N SER A 494 -8.20 10.98 -11.04
CA SER A 494 -8.83 9.67 -11.10
C SER A 494 -7.76 8.58 -11.23
N GLY A 495 -7.75 7.60 -10.32
CA GLY A 495 -6.87 6.43 -10.38
C GLY A 495 -5.38 6.75 -10.22
N GLY A 496 -4.57 5.70 -10.39
CA GLY A 496 -3.11 5.78 -10.36
C GLY A 496 -2.52 6.06 -8.98
N VAL A 497 -1.21 6.29 -8.99
CA VAL A 497 -0.38 6.50 -7.79
C VAL A 497 0.13 7.93 -7.76
N LEU A 498 0.09 8.57 -6.60
CA LEU A 498 0.65 9.90 -6.38
C LEU A 498 1.51 9.89 -5.12
N THR A 499 2.67 10.54 -5.18
CA THR A 499 3.40 10.89 -3.96
C THR A 499 2.68 12.01 -3.22
N VAL A 500 2.92 12.11 -1.92
CA VAL A 500 2.33 13.21 -1.14
C VAL A 500 2.78 14.56 -1.66
N ALA A 501 4.06 14.71 -2.02
CA ALA A 501 4.57 15.92 -2.64
C ALA A 501 3.82 16.29 -3.93
N GLN A 502 3.59 15.32 -4.83
CA GLN A 502 2.84 15.53 -6.07
C GLN A 502 1.39 15.94 -5.78
N GLY A 503 0.69 15.22 -4.88
CA GLY A 503 -0.68 15.54 -4.49
C GLY A 503 -0.82 16.95 -3.92
N ARG A 504 0.15 17.40 -3.11
CA ARG A 504 0.18 18.78 -2.58
C ARG A 504 0.42 19.82 -3.67
N GLN A 505 1.34 19.57 -4.59
CA GLN A 505 1.55 20.47 -5.74
C GLN A 505 0.29 20.61 -6.60
N MET A 506 -0.41 19.49 -6.85
CA MET A 506 -1.69 19.51 -7.59
C MET A 506 -2.76 20.29 -6.83
N ALA A 507 -2.85 20.12 -5.51
CA ALA A 507 -3.78 20.87 -4.67
C ALA A 507 -3.50 22.38 -4.70
N ALA A 508 -2.22 22.78 -4.60
CA ALA A 508 -1.81 24.18 -4.67
C ALA A 508 -2.16 24.81 -6.02
N ARG A 509 -1.86 24.13 -7.14
CA ARG A 509 -2.23 24.61 -8.49
C ARG A 509 -3.74 24.78 -8.65
N LYS A 510 -4.55 23.85 -8.14
CA LYS A 510 -6.02 23.98 -8.19
C LYS A 510 -6.51 25.15 -7.35
N ALA A 511 -5.93 25.37 -6.16
CA ALA A 511 -6.28 26.50 -5.32
C ALA A 511 -5.96 27.84 -6.01
N GLU A 512 -4.81 27.94 -6.68
CA GLU A 512 -4.43 29.13 -7.45
C GLU A 512 -5.39 29.40 -8.62
N VAL A 513 -5.76 28.38 -9.38
CA VAL A 513 -6.74 28.50 -10.49
C VAL A 513 -8.10 28.98 -9.98
N GLU A 514 -8.57 28.45 -8.84
CA GLU A 514 -9.84 28.89 -8.24
C GLU A 514 -9.76 30.34 -7.73
N LEU A 515 -8.62 30.74 -7.14
CA LEU A 515 -8.38 32.12 -6.73
C LEU A 515 -8.43 33.08 -7.93
N GLN A 516 -7.77 32.73 -9.03
CA GLN A 516 -7.81 33.52 -10.27
C GLN A 516 -9.22 33.63 -10.85
N LYS A 517 -10.01 32.55 -10.81
CA LYS A 517 -11.43 32.58 -11.23
C LYS A 517 -12.27 33.49 -10.33
N ALA A 518 -12.04 33.46 -9.02
CA ALA A 518 -12.73 34.32 -8.07
C ALA A 518 -12.39 35.80 -8.32
N GLN A 519 -11.12 36.13 -8.52
CA GLN A 519 -10.66 37.47 -8.87
C GLN A 519 -11.33 37.97 -10.16
N ARG A 520 -11.32 37.16 -11.24
CA ARG A 520 -12.00 37.52 -12.51
C ARG A 520 -13.50 37.80 -12.32
N LYS A 521 -14.18 37.06 -11.45
CA LYS A 521 -15.60 37.31 -11.13
C LYS A 521 -15.79 38.63 -10.39
N VAL A 522 -14.93 38.94 -9.43
CA VAL A 522 -14.94 40.22 -8.70
C VAL A 522 -14.70 41.38 -9.67
N ASP A 523 -13.67 41.29 -10.52
CA ASP A 523 -13.34 42.31 -11.51
C ASP A 523 -14.47 42.53 -12.54
N ALA A 524 -15.07 41.44 -13.02
CA ALA A 524 -16.23 41.51 -13.90
C ALA A 524 -17.43 42.18 -13.22
N THR A 525 -17.66 41.89 -11.94
CA THR A 525 -18.75 42.48 -11.15
C THR A 525 -18.51 43.97 -10.90
N ARG A 526 -17.28 44.35 -10.55
CA ARG A 526 -16.84 45.74 -10.41
C ARG A 526 -17.01 46.52 -11.71
N THR A 527 -16.56 45.95 -12.83
CA THR A 527 -16.70 46.56 -14.15
C THR A 527 -18.17 46.78 -14.52
N ARG A 528 -19.06 45.81 -14.22
CA ARG A 528 -20.50 45.95 -14.43
C ARG A 528 -21.11 47.05 -13.56
N TYR A 529 -20.70 47.12 -12.29
CA TYR A 529 -21.13 48.18 -11.37
C TYR A 529 -20.72 49.56 -11.88
N ASP A 530 -19.44 49.73 -12.26
CA ASP A 530 -18.93 51.01 -12.78
C ASP A 530 -19.65 51.42 -14.07
N ASN A 531 -19.94 50.47 -14.95
CA ASN A 531 -20.71 50.72 -16.17
C ASN A 531 -22.17 51.09 -15.88
N ALA A 532 -22.81 50.46 -14.90
CA ALA A 532 -24.17 50.80 -14.47
C ALA A 532 -24.21 52.22 -13.87
N LEU A 533 -23.24 52.55 -13.02
CA LEU A 533 -23.11 53.88 -12.42
C LEU A 533 -22.91 54.96 -13.51
N LYS A 534 -22.04 54.71 -14.49
CA LYS A 534 -21.86 55.59 -15.65
C LYS A 534 -23.16 55.80 -16.43
N ARG A 535 -23.93 54.74 -16.70
CA ARG A 535 -25.22 54.83 -17.40
C ARG A 535 -26.21 55.67 -16.59
N TRP A 536 -26.31 55.45 -15.28
CA TRP A 536 -27.20 56.20 -14.40
C TRP A 536 -26.86 57.70 -14.39
N TYR A 537 -25.57 58.05 -14.24
CA TYR A 537 -25.14 59.45 -14.35
C TYR A 537 -25.44 60.07 -15.72
N LEU A 538 -25.25 59.32 -16.81
CA LEU A 538 -25.56 59.79 -18.16
C LEU A 538 -27.06 60.03 -18.35
N GLU A 539 -27.93 59.16 -17.85
CA GLU A 539 -29.37 59.35 -17.90
C GLU A 539 -29.84 60.51 -17.03
N ALA A 540 -29.33 60.63 -15.80
CA ALA A 540 -29.60 61.76 -14.94
C ALA A 540 -29.18 63.08 -15.60
N ALA A 541 -28.00 63.11 -16.23
CA ALA A 541 -27.53 64.26 -16.99
C ALA A 541 -28.42 64.57 -18.21
N LYS A 542 -28.89 63.56 -18.94
CA LYS A 542 -29.85 63.73 -20.04
C LYS A 542 -31.17 64.35 -19.54
N LYS A 543 -31.73 63.82 -18.45
CA LYS A 543 -32.97 64.33 -17.86
C LYS A 543 -32.81 65.76 -17.33
N ALA A 544 -31.71 66.04 -16.64
CA ALA A 544 -31.39 67.40 -16.17
C ALA A 544 -31.24 68.38 -17.35
N ARG A 545 -30.61 67.97 -18.46
CA ARG A 545 -30.55 68.80 -19.69
C ARG A 545 -31.95 69.08 -20.26
N SER A 546 -32.80 68.06 -20.37
CA SER A 546 -34.19 68.23 -20.85
C SER A 546 -35.00 69.18 -19.95
N MET A 547 -34.88 69.06 -18.63
CA MET A 547 -35.57 69.95 -17.69
C MET A 547 -35.07 71.39 -17.74
N ARG A 548 -33.76 71.62 -17.97
CA ARG A 548 -33.21 72.96 -18.23
C ARG A 548 -33.76 73.56 -19.52
N MET A 549 -33.87 72.76 -20.59
CA MET A 549 -34.48 73.20 -21.85
C MET A 549 -35.96 73.60 -21.68
N ALA A 550 -36.68 72.96 -20.75
CA ALA A 550 -38.05 73.28 -20.40
C ALA A 550 -38.19 74.40 -19.35
N GLY A 551 -37.10 75.07 -18.96
CA GLY A 551 -37.11 76.17 -17.97
C GLY A 551 -37.34 75.76 -16.52
N LYS A 552 -37.36 74.45 -16.20
CA LYS A 552 -37.63 73.92 -14.85
C LYS A 552 -36.40 73.85 -13.94
N LEU A 553 -35.20 74.04 -14.50
CA LEU A 553 -33.92 74.02 -13.79
C LEU A 553 -33.04 75.18 -14.30
N GLY A 554 -32.32 75.84 -13.39
CA GLY A 554 -31.40 76.94 -13.72
C GLY A 554 -30.17 76.53 -14.53
N GLU A 555 -29.45 77.52 -15.06
CA GLU A 555 -28.25 77.30 -15.88
C GLU A 555 -27.16 76.52 -15.12
N MET A 556 -26.44 75.66 -15.85
CA MET A 556 -25.34 74.90 -15.27
C MET A 556 -24.05 75.72 -15.34
N LEU A 557 -23.61 76.20 -14.18
CA LEU A 557 -22.37 76.96 -14.02
C LEU A 557 -21.23 76.02 -13.63
N VAL A 558 -20.11 76.09 -14.35
CA VAL A 558 -18.85 75.45 -13.97
C VAL A 558 -17.95 76.50 -13.35
N TYR A 559 -17.59 76.29 -12.10
CA TYR A 559 -16.64 77.11 -11.38
C TYR A 559 -15.23 76.53 -11.58
N ASN A 560 -14.28 77.38 -11.97
CA ASN A 560 -12.88 76.99 -11.99
C ASN A 560 -12.29 77.06 -10.57
N ARG A 561 -11.10 76.47 -10.37
CA ARG A 561 -10.41 76.46 -9.06
C ARG A 561 -10.07 77.86 -8.53
N THR A 562 -10.13 78.89 -9.37
CA THR A 562 -9.84 80.30 -9.02
C THR A 562 -11.11 81.14 -8.80
N GLY A 563 -12.30 80.52 -8.74
CA GLY A 563 -13.57 81.17 -8.38
C GLY A 563 -14.34 81.82 -9.54
N GLY A 564 -13.79 81.86 -10.75
CA GLY A 564 -14.51 82.27 -11.96
C GLY A 564 -15.53 81.24 -12.40
N CYS A 565 -16.75 81.67 -12.71
CA CYS A 565 -17.81 80.81 -13.21
C CYS A 565 -18.01 81.00 -14.72
N ARG A 566 -18.28 79.91 -15.43
CA ARG A 566 -18.77 79.95 -16.82
C ARG A 566 -19.99 79.05 -16.98
N ALA A 567 -21.02 79.55 -17.64
CA ALA A 567 -22.13 78.71 -18.08
C ALA A 567 -21.63 77.73 -19.14
N ILE A 568 -22.00 76.45 -19.03
CA ILE A 568 -21.74 75.49 -20.12
C ILE A 568 -22.62 75.91 -21.31
N ARG A 569 -22.01 76.51 -22.33
CA ARG A 569 -22.73 76.95 -23.54
C ARG A 569 -23.33 75.76 -24.29
N ARG A 570 -24.55 75.99 -24.81
CA ARG A 570 -25.31 75.08 -25.68
C ARG A 570 -24.44 74.61 -26.84
N VAL A 571 -24.23 73.30 -26.99
CA VAL A 571 -23.91 72.74 -28.30
C VAL A 571 -25.25 72.61 -29.03
N GLY A 572 -25.50 73.50 -29.98
CA GLY A 572 -26.63 73.42 -30.90
C GLY A 572 -26.54 72.14 -31.75
N ARG A 573 -27.71 71.73 -32.26
CA ARG A 573 -27.92 70.52 -33.08
C ARG A 573 -26.86 70.27 -34.13
#